data_AF-A0A8T8XI75-F1
#
_entry.id   AF-A0A8T8XI75-F1
#
_cell.length_a   1.000
_cell.length_b   1.000
_cell.length_c   1.000
_cell.angle_alpha   90.00
_cell.angle_beta   90.00
_cell.angle_gamma   90.00
#
_symmetry.space_group_name_H-M   'P 1'
#
loop_
_entity.id
_entity.type
_entity.pdbx_description
1 polymer ?
#
loop_
_entity_poly.entity_id
_entity_poly.type
_entity_poly.pdbx_seq_one_letter_code
_entity_poly.pdbx_strand_id
1 'polypeptide(L)'
;MGPQAKRRKVASKVEEINFDAADRESFLTGFRKRKQQRIKHAQEVAIKKAKEMKRDERKRIREERTAGFQRAIEEHQRQLKKLQAAEDGSDGSDQDSQDEDVEDQDWEGFTEPPAVDYEAEYIDEDKYTTVTVEEMDTSKEGLLRSAVDESDIENEDSESASKATAEPNPSAEQSKKRKSDNKPKKKKKKFRYESKEERKVTRMKERASKSRKANARRERS
;
A
#
# COMPACT_ATOMS: atom_id res chain seq x y z
N MET A 1 -40.45 20.42 -18.00
CA MET A 1 -39.28 20.37 -18.92
C MET A 1 -38.24 19.44 -18.31
N GLY A 2 -37.98 18.28 -18.92
CA GLY A 2 -37.02 17.30 -18.40
C GLY A 2 -35.56 17.69 -18.69
N PRO A 3 -34.57 17.10 -17.98
CA PRO A 3 -33.16 17.46 -18.15
C PRO A 3 -32.65 17.07 -19.54
N GLN A 4 -31.96 18.02 -20.18
CA GLN A 4 -31.40 17.89 -21.52
C GLN A 4 -30.43 16.70 -21.58
N ALA A 5 -30.63 15.77 -22.52
CA ALA A 5 -29.76 14.60 -22.67
C ALA A 5 -28.33 15.05 -23.05
N LYS A 6 -27.35 14.75 -22.19
CA LYS A 6 -25.93 15.07 -22.44
C LYS A 6 -25.45 14.34 -23.70
N ARG A 7 -25.22 15.08 -24.78
CA ARG A 7 -24.63 14.56 -26.01
C ARG A 7 -23.20 14.07 -25.73
N ARG A 8 -22.91 12.82 -26.09
CA ARG A 8 -21.58 12.23 -25.90
C ARG A 8 -20.57 12.99 -26.76
N LYS A 9 -19.48 13.48 -26.15
CA LYS A 9 -18.37 14.09 -26.90
C LYS A 9 -17.82 13.05 -27.87
N VAL A 10 -17.98 13.30 -29.17
CA VAL A 10 -17.36 12.49 -30.22
C VAL A 10 -15.92 12.97 -30.34
N ALA A 11 -14.95 12.05 -30.29
CA ALA A 11 -13.56 12.41 -30.48
C ALA A 11 -13.36 13.11 -31.83
N SER A 12 -12.34 13.96 -31.91
CA SER A 12 -11.98 14.67 -33.15
C SER A 12 -11.91 13.69 -34.32
N LYS A 13 -12.62 14.01 -35.39
CA LYS A 13 -12.66 13.19 -36.60
C LYS A 13 -11.27 13.22 -37.21
N VAL A 14 -10.62 12.06 -37.30
CA VAL A 14 -9.32 11.96 -37.97
C VAL A 14 -9.55 12.23 -39.45
N GLU A 15 -8.88 13.23 -40.01
CA GLU A 15 -9.09 13.70 -41.38
C GLU A 15 -8.52 12.72 -42.41
N GLU A 16 -7.38 12.08 -42.11
CA GLU A 16 -6.71 11.14 -43.01
C GLU A 16 -6.16 9.92 -42.25
N ILE A 17 -6.32 8.73 -42.82
CA ILE A 17 -5.79 7.47 -42.28
C ILE A 17 -4.78 6.90 -43.27
N ASN A 18 -3.49 6.95 -42.92
CA ASN A 18 -2.43 6.32 -43.69
C ASN A 18 -2.34 4.82 -43.34
N PHE A 19 -2.44 3.97 -44.36
CA PHE A 19 -2.31 2.52 -44.24
C PHE A 19 -0.97 2.07 -44.79
N ASP A 20 0.04 1.99 -43.93
CA ASP A 20 1.30 1.35 -44.28
C ASP A 20 1.13 -0.19 -44.25
N ALA A 21 1.57 -0.84 -45.32
CA ALA A 21 1.54 -2.29 -45.45
C ALA A 21 2.47 -2.97 -44.43
N ALA A 22 3.61 -2.35 -44.10
CA ALA A 22 4.55 -2.89 -43.12
C ALA A 22 3.97 -2.86 -41.70
N ASP A 23 3.31 -1.77 -41.32
CA ASP A 23 2.57 -1.66 -40.06
C ASP A 23 1.40 -2.65 -40.00
N ARG A 24 0.70 -2.85 -41.12
CA ARG A 24 -0.37 -3.85 -41.20
C ARG A 24 0.17 -5.26 -40.99
N GLU A 25 1.30 -5.62 -41.60
CA GLU A 25 1.92 -6.93 -41.44
C GLU A 25 2.40 -7.15 -40.00
N SER A 26 3.08 -6.17 -39.41
CA SER A 26 3.50 -6.23 -38.01
C SER A 26 2.31 -6.29 -37.05
N PHE A 27 1.19 -5.64 -37.41
CA PHE A 27 -0.06 -5.77 -36.68
C PHE A 27 -0.66 -7.17 -36.86
N LEU A 28 -0.70 -7.77 -38.04
CA LEU A 28 -1.27 -9.10 -38.20
C LEU A 28 -0.40 -10.21 -37.60
N THR A 29 0.92 -10.07 -37.56
CA THR A 29 1.82 -11.11 -37.02
C THR A 29 2.20 -10.88 -35.55
N GLY A 30 2.18 -9.64 -35.08
CA GLY A 30 2.68 -9.22 -33.76
C GLY A 30 1.73 -9.39 -32.58
N PHE A 31 0.73 -10.28 -32.62
CA PHE A 31 -0.28 -10.42 -31.55
C PHE A 31 0.32 -10.62 -30.16
N ARG A 32 1.36 -11.45 -30.03
CA ARG A 32 2.06 -11.67 -28.76
C ARG A 32 2.76 -10.41 -28.26
N LYS A 33 3.41 -9.66 -29.15
CA LYS A 33 4.06 -8.38 -28.82
C LYS A 33 3.02 -7.38 -28.32
N ARG A 34 1.89 -7.22 -29.02
CA ARG A 34 0.79 -6.34 -28.57
C ARG A 34 0.18 -6.79 -27.25
N LYS A 35 -0.02 -8.08 -27.04
CA LYS A 35 -0.53 -8.59 -25.76
C LYS A 35 0.42 -8.24 -24.62
N GLN A 36 1.73 -8.41 -24.82
CA GLN A 36 2.73 -8.01 -23.84
C GLN A 36 2.75 -6.49 -23.61
N GLN A 37 2.67 -5.68 -24.67
CA GLN A 37 2.58 -4.22 -24.57
C GLN A 37 1.34 -3.78 -23.78
N ARG A 38 0.17 -4.38 -24.01
CA ARG A 38 -1.05 -4.09 -23.24
C ARG A 38 -0.86 -4.44 -21.75
N ILE A 39 -0.24 -5.57 -21.46
CA ILE A 39 0.06 -5.98 -20.08
C ILE A 39 1.02 -4.98 -19.43
N LYS A 40 2.11 -4.59 -20.12
CA LYS A 40 3.07 -3.59 -19.64
C LYS A 40 2.42 -2.23 -19.41
N HIS A 41 1.66 -1.74 -20.39
CA HIS A 41 0.93 -0.48 -20.27
C HIS A 41 -0.06 -0.49 -19.10
N ALA A 42 -0.79 -1.59 -18.90
CA ALA A 42 -1.68 -1.73 -17.74
C ALA A 42 -0.90 -1.69 -16.41
N GLN A 43 0.27 -2.32 -16.35
CA GLN A 43 1.16 -2.26 -15.19
C GLN A 43 1.69 -0.83 -14.96
N GLU A 44 2.14 -0.15 -16.00
CA GLU A 44 2.64 1.24 -15.93
C GLU A 44 1.55 2.20 -15.45
N VAL A 45 0.32 2.08 -15.96
CA VAL A 45 -0.82 2.89 -15.51
C VAL A 45 -1.14 2.60 -14.05
N ALA A 46 -1.10 1.33 -13.62
CA ALA A 46 -1.31 0.97 -12.22
C ALA A 46 -0.23 1.57 -11.31
N ILE A 47 1.04 1.52 -11.74
CA ILE A 47 2.17 2.12 -11.01
C ILE A 47 2.02 3.64 -10.92
N LYS A 48 1.68 4.31 -12.03
CA LYS A 48 1.46 5.77 -12.06
C LYS A 48 0.34 6.17 -11.09
N LYS A 49 -0.80 5.49 -11.14
CA LYS A 49 -1.92 5.72 -10.22
C LYS A 49 -1.54 5.47 -8.76
N ALA A 50 -0.81 4.39 -8.47
CA ALA A 50 -0.37 4.10 -7.10
C ALA A 50 0.58 5.18 -6.56
N LYS A 51 1.48 5.72 -7.40
CA LYS A 51 2.35 6.83 -7.01
C LYS A 51 1.57 8.12 -6.74
N GLU A 52 0.57 8.42 -7.57
CA GLU A 52 -0.32 9.57 -7.42
C GLU A 52 -1.12 9.48 -6.11
N MET A 53 -1.77 8.34 -5.86
CA MET A 53 -2.48 8.08 -4.59
C MET A 53 -1.58 8.26 -3.37
N LYS A 54 -0.35 7.71 -3.39
CA LYS A 54 0.62 7.90 -2.30
C LYS A 54 1.07 9.35 -2.10
N ARG A 55 1.05 10.17 -3.15
CA ARG A 55 1.38 11.61 -3.05
C ARG A 55 0.20 12.36 -2.44
N ASP A 56 -1.01 12.06 -2.87
CA ASP A 56 -2.23 12.67 -2.35
C ASP A 56 -2.46 12.30 -0.88
N GLU A 57 -2.22 11.05 -0.50
CA GLU A 57 -2.25 10.58 0.89
C GLU A 57 -1.26 11.36 1.76
N ARG A 58 -0.01 11.52 1.31
CA ARG A 58 0.98 12.32 2.03
C ARG A 58 0.58 13.78 2.13
N LYS A 59 -0.02 14.35 1.09
CA LYS A 59 -0.53 15.73 1.11
C LYS A 59 -1.65 15.86 2.14
N ARG A 60 -2.61 14.94 2.18
CA ARG A 60 -3.68 14.90 3.18
C ARG A 60 -3.15 14.79 4.60
N ILE A 61 -2.19 13.91 4.86
CA ILE A 61 -1.59 13.79 6.21
C ILE A 61 -0.92 15.09 6.63
N ARG A 62 -0.24 15.79 5.71
CA ARG A 62 0.37 17.10 6.01
C ARG A 62 -0.70 18.14 6.30
N GLU A 63 -1.74 18.22 5.46
CA GLU A 63 -2.87 19.13 5.66
C GLU A 63 -3.58 18.89 7.00
N GLU A 64 -3.84 17.61 7.34
CA GLU A 64 -4.42 17.20 8.62
C GLU A 64 -3.53 17.61 9.81
N ARG A 65 -2.21 17.39 9.72
CA ARG A 65 -1.26 17.82 10.76
C ARG A 65 -1.24 19.34 10.91
N THR A 66 -1.20 20.09 9.81
CA THR A 66 -1.21 21.56 9.85
C THR A 66 -2.52 22.10 10.40
N ALA A 67 -3.66 21.51 10.03
CA ALA A 67 -4.97 21.90 10.54
C ALA A 67 -5.12 21.55 12.03
N GLY A 68 -4.60 20.40 12.46
CA GLY A 68 -4.56 20.01 13.87
C GLY A 68 -3.73 21.00 14.70
N PHE A 69 -2.55 21.40 14.20
CA PHE A 69 -1.70 22.39 14.86
C PHE A 69 -2.37 23.78 14.94
N GLN A 70 -3.00 24.23 13.85
CA GLN A 70 -3.76 25.49 13.83
C GLN A 70 -4.90 25.47 14.86
N ARG A 71 -5.67 24.38 14.93
CA ARG A 71 -6.73 24.23 15.94
C ARG A 71 -6.17 24.28 17.36
N ALA A 72 -5.06 23.60 17.63
CA ALA A 72 -4.41 23.63 18.94
C ALA A 72 -3.97 25.05 19.32
N ILE A 73 -3.39 25.81 18.38
CA ILE A 73 -3.05 27.23 18.61
C ILE A 73 -4.31 28.06 18.89
N GLU A 74 -5.37 27.91 18.10
CA GLU A 74 -6.62 28.64 18.30
C GLU A 74 -7.25 28.33 19.67
N GLU A 75 -7.23 27.07 20.09
CA GLU A 75 -7.70 26.63 21.41
C GLU A 75 -6.84 27.22 22.54
N HIS A 76 -5.51 27.19 22.40
CA HIS A 76 -4.60 27.80 23.35
C HIS A 76 -4.80 29.33 23.46
N GLN A 77 -4.93 30.02 22.32
CA GLN A 77 -5.25 31.44 22.29
C GLN A 77 -6.60 31.75 22.95
N ARG A 78 -7.62 30.89 22.78
CA ARG A 78 -8.91 31.03 23.47
C ARG A 78 -8.77 30.84 24.99
N GLN A 79 -7.95 29.89 25.43
CA GLN A 79 -7.68 29.66 26.85
C GLN A 79 -6.96 30.87 27.46
N LEU A 80 -5.90 31.38 26.81
CA LEU A 80 -5.20 32.59 27.26
C LEU A 80 -6.13 33.81 27.32
N LYS A 81 -6.95 34.04 26.29
CA LYS A 81 -7.96 35.12 26.31
C LYS A 81 -8.97 34.96 27.44
N LYS A 82 -9.36 33.73 27.78
CA LYS A 82 -10.27 33.46 28.90
C LYS A 82 -9.60 33.75 30.25
N LEU A 83 -8.32 33.42 30.41
CA LEU A 83 -7.55 33.74 31.61
C LEU A 83 -7.34 35.26 31.73
N GLN A 84 -6.90 35.92 30.65
CA GLN A 84 -6.73 37.37 30.61
C GLN A 84 -8.04 38.11 30.93
N ALA A 85 -9.18 37.67 30.38
CA ALA A 85 -10.48 38.26 30.68
C ALA A 85 -10.98 37.99 32.11
N ALA A 86 -10.48 36.93 32.77
CA ALA A 86 -10.76 36.67 34.18
C ALA A 86 -9.84 37.49 35.12
N GLU A 87 -8.62 37.77 34.68
CA GLU A 87 -7.62 38.60 35.36
C GLU A 87 -7.98 40.09 35.30
N ASP A 88 -8.43 40.60 34.14
CA ASP A 88 -8.85 42.00 33.92
C ASP A 88 -10.17 42.37 34.65
N GLY A 89 -10.84 41.38 35.26
CA GLY A 89 -11.98 41.55 36.16
C GLY A 89 -11.61 41.56 37.66
N SER A 90 -10.33 41.40 38.00
CA SER A 90 -9.78 41.37 39.35
C SER A 90 -8.76 42.50 39.50
N ASP A 91 -9.22 43.67 39.94
CA ASP A 91 -8.37 44.82 40.28
C ASP A 91 -7.31 44.45 41.34
N GLY A 92 -6.04 44.70 41.00
CA GLY A 92 -4.95 44.89 41.95
C GLY A 92 -4.02 43.68 42.19
N SER A 93 -2.89 43.65 41.49
CA SER A 93 -1.56 43.74 42.13
C SER A 93 -0.47 43.70 41.07
N ASP A 94 0.27 44.80 41.01
CA ASP A 94 1.66 44.87 40.57
C ASP A 94 2.45 43.67 41.14
N GLN A 95 2.95 42.79 40.28
CA GLN A 95 3.90 41.76 40.66
C GLN A 95 4.86 41.55 39.49
N ASP A 96 5.84 42.46 39.45
CA ASP A 96 7.25 42.12 39.30
C ASP A 96 7.55 41.04 38.26
N SER A 97 7.66 41.49 37.00
CA SER A 97 8.38 40.74 35.97
C SER A 97 9.87 40.79 36.30
N GLN A 98 10.28 39.95 37.24
CA GLN A 98 11.68 39.60 37.42
C GLN A 98 12.07 38.69 36.25
N ASP A 99 12.56 39.35 35.21
CA ASP A 99 13.31 38.80 34.09
C ASP A 99 14.60 38.20 34.66
N GLU A 100 14.50 37.00 35.24
CA GLU A 100 15.66 36.15 35.44
C GLU A 100 16.01 35.52 34.10
N ASP A 101 16.98 36.15 33.46
CA ASP A 101 17.93 35.63 32.48
C ASP A 101 18.12 34.11 32.66
N VAL A 102 17.29 33.32 31.96
CA VAL A 102 17.53 31.88 31.81
C VAL A 102 18.63 31.77 30.76
N GLU A 103 19.86 32.00 31.22
CA GLU A 103 21.08 31.66 30.51
C GLU A 103 20.91 30.26 29.93
N ASP A 104 21.19 30.18 28.63
CA ASP A 104 21.36 29.01 27.79
C ASP A 104 21.64 27.73 28.62
N GLN A 105 20.58 26.99 28.95
CA GLN A 105 20.72 25.59 29.34
C GLN A 105 21.09 24.82 28.07
N ASP A 106 22.37 24.92 27.73
CA ASP A 106 23.03 24.09 26.74
C ASP A 106 22.66 22.64 27.04
N TRP A 107 21.95 22.02 26.09
CA TRP A 107 21.55 20.63 26.16
C TRP A 107 22.80 19.76 26.35
N GLU A 108 23.02 19.31 27.58
CA GLU A 108 24.06 18.34 27.91
C GLU A 108 23.56 16.98 27.39
N GLY A 109 24.15 16.51 26.29
CA GLY A 109 23.73 15.29 25.60
C GLY A 109 23.64 14.07 26.53
N PHE A 110 22.85 13.08 26.14
CA PHE A 110 22.75 11.83 26.89
C PHE A 110 24.13 11.20 27.07
N THR A 111 24.45 10.79 28.30
CA THR A 111 25.64 9.97 28.59
C THR A 111 25.53 8.68 27.81
N GLU A 112 26.51 8.42 26.94
CA GLU A 112 26.58 7.21 26.13
C GLU A 112 26.56 5.99 27.06
N PRO A 113 25.56 5.09 26.93
CA PRO A 113 25.49 3.90 27.74
C PRO A 113 26.73 3.02 27.50
N PRO A 114 27.17 2.23 28.49
CA PRO A 114 28.29 1.32 28.30
C PRO A 114 28.02 0.37 27.13
N ALA A 115 29.03 0.10 26.31
CA ALA A 115 28.90 -0.79 25.16
C ALA A 115 28.40 -2.16 25.61
N VAL A 116 27.26 -2.61 25.07
CA VAL A 116 26.57 -3.84 25.53
C VAL A 116 26.65 -4.92 24.46
N ASP A 117 27.79 -5.60 24.40
CA ASP A 117 27.91 -6.87 23.67
C ASP A 117 27.37 -7.99 24.56
N TYR A 118 26.08 -8.33 24.44
CA TYR A 118 25.47 -9.42 25.19
C TYR A 118 24.96 -10.53 24.26
N GLU A 119 25.42 -11.75 24.52
CA GLU A 119 24.94 -12.96 23.87
C GLU A 119 23.81 -13.55 24.73
N ALA A 120 22.57 -13.55 24.21
CA ALA A 120 21.43 -14.16 24.88
C ALA A 120 21.11 -15.51 24.23
N GLU A 121 21.31 -16.60 24.99
CA GLU A 121 20.90 -17.94 24.57
C GLU A 121 19.38 -18.09 24.77
N TYR A 122 18.62 -18.15 23.67
CA TYR A 122 17.19 -18.46 23.70
C TYR A 122 16.98 -19.94 23.34
N ILE A 123 16.45 -20.71 24.29
CA ILE A 123 16.15 -22.13 24.11
C ILE A 123 14.66 -22.28 23.79
N ASP A 124 14.34 -22.49 22.52
CA ASP A 124 13.05 -23.03 22.10
C ASP A 124 13.21 -24.55 21.92
N GLU A 125 12.28 -25.35 22.43
CA GLU A 125 12.38 -26.82 22.59
C GLU A 125 12.73 -27.60 21.30
N ASP A 126 12.58 -26.99 20.12
CA ASP A 126 12.87 -27.59 18.82
C ASP A 126 13.88 -26.81 17.94
N LYS A 127 14.41 -25.65 18.38
CA LYS A 127 15.35 -24.83 17.58
C LYS A 127 16.35 -24.06 18.44
N TYR A 128 17.63 -24.39 18.31
CA TYR A 128 18.73 -23.60 18.87
C TYR A 128 19.15 -22.55 17.84
N THR A 129 18.84 -21.28 18.12
CA THR A 129 19.32 -20.14 17.33
C THR A 129 19.91 -19.11 18.28
N THR A 130 21.16 -18.73 18.08
CA THR A 130 21.80 -17.63 18.81
C THR A 130 21.55 -16.33 18.05
N VAL A 131 21.17 -15.28 18.79
CA VAL A 131 21.04 -13.92 18.24
C VAL A 131 22.15 -13.09 18.86
N THR A 132 23.12 -12.68 18.06
CA THR A 132 24.18 -11.74 18.44
C THR A 132 23.72 -10.31 18.16
N VAL A 133 23.84 -9.44 19.15
CA VAL A 133 23.57 -8.00 19.00
C VAL A 133 24.92 -7.31 18.98
N GLU A 134 25.32 -6.83 17.80
CA GLU A 134 26.56 -6.06 17.60
C GLU A 134 26.23 -4.58 17.39
N GLU A 135 27.09 -3.69 17.92
CA GLU A 135 26.95 -2.24 17.76
C GLU A 135 27.25 -1.81 16.32
N MET A 136 26.24 -1.28 15.62
CA MET A 136 26.44 -0.67 14.29
C MET A 136 26.82 0.80 14.39
N ASP A 137 27.93 1.16 13.76
CA ASP A 137 28.36 2.55 13.62
C ASP A 137 27.33 3.35 12.79
N THR A 138 26.69 4.35 13.42
CA THR A 138 25.66 5.19 12.80
C THR A 138 26.21 6.24 11.84
N SER A 139 27.54 6.32 11.71
CA SER A 139 28.23 7.13 10.72
C SER A 139 27.80 6.75 9.30
N LYS A 140 27.80 7.73 8.38
CA LYS A 140 27.42 7.52 6.98
C LYS A 140 28.20 6.37 6.31
N GLU A 141 29.48 6.18 6.68
CA GLU A 141 30.29 5.06 6.20
C GLU A 141 29.94 3.71 6.85
N GLY A 142 29.62 3.67 8.15
CA GLY A 142 29.18 2.45 8.84
C GLY A 142 27.91 1.87 8.23
N LEU A 143 26.94 2.75 7.89
CA LEU A 143 25.70 2.37 7.23
C LEU A 143 25.88 1.88 5.78
N LEU A 144 26.97 2.30 5.12
CA LEU A 144 27.31 1.83 3.77
C LEU A 144 27.98 0.45 3.81
N ARG A 145 28.79 0.16 4.84
CA ARG A 145 29.45 -1.14 5.00
C ARG A 145 28.47 -2.26 5.31
N SER A 146 27.51 -2.04 6.21
CA SER A 146 26.49 -3.04 6.54
C SER A 146 25.63 -3.44 5.33
N ALA A 147 25.34 -2.49 4.42
CA ALA A 147 24.59 -2.76 3.20
C ALA A 147 25.38 -3.58 2.15
N VAL A 148 26.71 -3.64 2.23
CA VAL A 148 27.57 -4.43 1.33
C VAL A 148 27.78 -5.84 1.89
N ASP A 149 27.96 -5.96 3.20
CA ASP A 149 28.21 -7.25 3.86
C ASP A 149 26.99 -8.21 3.76
N GLU A 150 25.77 -7.66 3.83
CA GLU A 150 24.53 -8.43 3.62
C GLU A 150 24.41 -9.01 2.19
N SER A 151 25.20 -8.51 1.23
CA SER A 151 25.18 -8.96 -0.17
C SER A 151 26.20 -10.06 -0.51
N ASP A 152 27.21 -10.28 0.35
CA ASP A 152 28.28 -11.27 0.14
C ASP A 152 27.95 -12.63 0.79
N ILE A 153 27.09 -12.65 1.82
CA ILE A 153 26.68 -13.88 2.53
C ILE A 153 25.71 -14.75 1.70
N GLU A 154 25.11 -14.22 0.61
CA GLU A 154 24.18 -14.99 -0.24
C GLU A 154 24.87 -15.90 -1.29
N ASN A 155 26.21 -15.95 -1.39
CA ASN A 155 26.91 -16.65 -2.49
C ASN A 155 27.85 -17.82 -2.14
N GLU A 156 27.96 -18.27 -0.90
CA GLU A 156 28.82 -19.42 -0.54
C GLU A 156 28.10 -20.46 0.31
N ASP A 157 27.15 -21.21 -0.28
CA ASP A 157 26.96 -22.61 0.11
C ASP A 157 25.99 -23.35 -0.84
N SER A 158 26.51 -24.05 -1.85
CA SER A 158 25.92 -25.32 -2.31
C SER A 158 26.81 -26.05 -3.32
N GLU A 159 27.68 -26.97 -2.86
CA GLU A 159 28.14 -28.10 -3.68
C GLU A 159 28.20 -29.42 -2.88
N SER A 160 27.82 -30.51 -3.58
CA SER A 160 27.86 -31.94 -3.19
C SER A 160 26.75 -32.45 -2.24
N ALA A 161 26.11 -33.61 -2.41
CA ALA A 161 26.01 -34.59 -3.48
C ALA A 161 24.78 -35.48 -3.21
N SER A 162 24.01 -35.87 -4.24
CA SER A 162 23.54 -37.26 -4.40
C SER A 162 22.81 -37.45 -5.74
N LYS A 163 23.32 -38.43 -6.50
CA LYS A 163 22.86 -38.95 -7.78
C LYS A 163 22.13 -40.26 -7.45
N ALA A 164 20.89 -40.51 -7.86
CA ALA A 164 20.47 -41.20 -9.09
C ALA A 164 19.05 -41.78 -8.77
N THR A 165 18.04 -41.99 -9.61
CA THR A 165 17.89 -42.41 -11.02
C THR A 165 16.43 -42.17 -11.47
N ALA A 166 16.20 -42.23 -12.79
CA ALA A 166 14.95 -42.50 -13.53
C ALA A 166 14.26 -41.32 -14.27
N GLU A 167 14.59 -41.20 -15.56
CA GLU A 167 13.76 -40.65 -16.66
C GLU A 167 12.87 -41.80 -17.24
N PRO A 168 11.82 -41.58 -18.08
CA PRO A 168 11.57 -40.38 -18.87
C PRO A 168 10.15 -39.78 -18.87
N ASN A 169 10.15 -38.48 -19.17
CA ASN A 169 9.10 -37.59 -19.70
C ASN A 169 8.06 -38.23 -20.67
N PRO A 170 6.82 -37.70 -20.81
CA PRO A 170 6.64 -36.34 -21.32
C PRO A 170 5.42 -35.51 -20.86
N SER A 171 5.63 -34.20 -21.00
CA SER A 171 4.69 -33.17 -21.48
C SER A 171 4.13 -32.15 -20.47
N ALA A 172 4.49 -30.90 -20.81
CA ALA A 172 3.63 -29.71 -20.80
C ALA A 172 3.42 -28.91 -19.50
N GLU A 173 3.74 -27.62 -19.64
CA GLU A 173 3.18 -26.44 -18.95
C GLU A 173 3.77 -26.01 -17.60
N GLN A 174 4.88 -25.27 -17.71
CA GLN A 174 5.30 -24.26 -16.75
C GLN A 174 4.24 -23.16 -16.61
N SER A 175 3.59 -23.09 -15.45
CA SER A 175 2.90 -21.89 -14.97
C SER A 175 3.58 -21.34 -13.71
N LYS A 176 3.84 -20.04 -13.78
CA LYS A 176 4.66 -19.23 -12.88
C LYS A 176 4.08 -19.16 -11.46
N LYS A 177 4.91 -19.41 -10.45
CA LYS A 177 4.68 -18.98 -9.06
C LYS A 177 4.77 -17.45 -9.00
N ARG A 178 3.72 -16.79 -8.49
CA ARG A 178 3.77 -15.45 -7.89
C ARG A 178 3.41 -15.57 -6.41
N LYS A 179 4.08 -14.74 -5.62
CA LYS A 179 4.04 -14.61 -4.16
C LYS A 179 2.61 -14.48 -3.60
N SER A 180 2.42 -15.13 -2.46
CA SER A 180 1.42 -15.01 -1.39
C SER A 180 0.31 -13.95 -1.54
N ASP A 181 -0.87 -14.41 -1.97
CA ASP A 181 -2.11 -13.98 -1.35
C ASP A 181 -2.48 -15.08 -0.34
N ASN A 182 -2.66 -14.73 0.94
CA ASN A 182 -3.17 -15.60 2.00
C ASN A 182 -4.67 -15.92 1.79
N LYS A 183 -5.06 -16.26 0.55
CA LYS A 183 -6.40 -16.68 0.17
C LYS A 183 -6.30 -18.09 -0.38
N PRO A 184 -6.96 -19.08 0.26
CA PRO A 184 -6.95 -20.43 -0.26
C PRO A 184 -7.51 -20.42 -1.68
N LYS A 185 -6.71 -20.93 -2.64
CA LYS A 185 -7.12 -21.06 -4.05
C LYS A 185 -8.44 -21.83 -4.08
N LYS A 186 -9.51 -21.19 -4.58
CA LYS A 186 -10.83 -21.82 -4.65
C LYS A 186 -10.74 -23.05 -5.56
N LYS A 187 -10.91 -24.25 -4.97
CA LYS A 187 -10.98 -25.49 -5.73
C LYS A 187 -12.07 -25.36 -6.79
N LYS A 188 -11.82 -25.88 -8.00
CA LYS A 188 -12.83 -25.95 -9.06
C LYS A 188 -14.09 -26.56 -8.44
N LYS A 189 -15.23 -25.87 -8.55
CA LYS A 189 -16.49 -26.37 -7.99
C LYS A 189 -16.77 -27.71 -8.64
N LYS A 190 -16.69 -28.79 -7.87
CA LYS A 190 -17.32 -30.04 -8.30
C LYS A 190 -18.79 -29.69 -8.48
N PHE A 191 -19.32 -29.83 -9.69
CA PHE A 191 -20.73 -29.62 -9.97
C PHE A 191 -21.51 -30.66 -9.16
N ARG A 192 -21.78 -30.34 -7.90
CA ARG A 192 -22.75 -31.03 -7.08
C ARG A 192 -24.02 -30.21 -7.19
N TYR A 193 -25.14 -30.88 -7.43
CA TYR A 193 -26.43 -30.22 -7.33
C TYR A 193 -26.53 -29.54 -5.96
N GLU A 194 -27.00 -28.30 -5.96
CA GLU A 194 -27.39 -27.61 -4.73
C GLU A 194 -28.27 -28.56 -3.90
N SER A 195 -28.04 -28.57 -2.59
CA SER A 195 -28.91 -29.32 -1.68
C SER A 195 -30.36 -28.84 -1.83
N LYS A 196 -31.34 -29.64 -1.40
CA LYS A 196 -32.77 -29.27 -1.54
C LYS A 196 -33.08 -27.92 -0.89
N GLU A 197 -32.40 -27.58 0.19
CA GLU A 197 -32.56 -26.32 0.92
C GLU A 197 -31.91 -25.15 0.19
N GLU A 198 -30.67 -25.33 -0.28
CA GLU A 198 -29.97 -24.33 -1.10
C GLU A 198 -30.79 -23.99 -2.36
N ARG A 199 -31.36 -25.01 -3.03
CA ARG A 199 -32.24 -24.84 -4.20
C ARG A 199 -33.50 -24.04 -3.87
N LYS A 200 -34.06 -24.18 -2.67
CA LYS A 200 -35.23 -23.39 -2.24
C LYS A 200 -34.83 -21.92 -2.07
N VAL A 201 -33.69 -21.66 -1.42
CA VAL A 201 -33.18 -20.30 -1.21
C VAL A 201 -32.85 -19.61 -2.53
N THR A 202 -32.20 -20.32 -3.48
CA THR A 202 -31.90 -19.77 -4.81
C THR A 202 -33.18 -19.45 -5.59
N ARG A 203 -34.17 -20.34 -5.58
CA ARG A 203 -35.50 -20.06 -6.17
C ARG A 203 -36.21 -18.86 -5.56
N MET A 204 -36.14 -18.69 -4.24
CA MET A 204 -36.72 -17.52 -3.56
C MET A 204 -36.03 -16.22 -4.00
N LYS A 205 -34.69 -16.22 -4.06
CA LYS A 205 -33.90 -15.06 -4.53
C LYS A 205 -34.21 -14.71 -6.00
N GLU A 206 -34.32 -15.72 -6.87
CA GLU A 206 -34.69 -15.50 -8.27
C GLU A 206 -36.10 -14.93 -8.41
N ARG A 207 -37.08 -15.45 -7.68
CA ARG A 207 -38.46 -14.93 -7.68
C ARG A 207 -38.50 -13.47 -7.22
N ALA A 208 -37.79 -13.14 -6.15
CA ALA A 208 -37.70 -11.76 -5.66
C ALA A 208 -37.06 -10.83 -6.68
N SER A 209 -35.96 -11.25 -7.32
CA SER A 209 -35.28 -10.48 -8.37
C SER A 209 -36.17 -10.25 -9.59
N LYS A 210 -36.86 -11.29 -10.07
CA LYS A 210 -37.80 -11.21 -11.19
C LYS A 210 -38.98 -10.29 -10.87
N SER A 211 -39.55 -10.39 -9.67
CA SER A 211 -40.64 -9.53 -9.20
C SER A 211 -40.21 -8.05 -9.17
N ARG A 212 -39.06 -7.74 -8.55
CA ARG A 212 -38.50 -6.37 -8.54
C ARG A 212 -38.29 -5.82 -9.95
N LYS A 213 -37.75 -6.63 -10.85
CA LYS A 213 -37.53 -6.24 -12.26
C LYS A 213 -38.85 -6.03 -13.01
N ALA A 214 -39.90 -6.79 -12.69
CA ALA A 214 -41.23 -6.63 -13.29
C ALA A 214 -41.90 -5.34 -12.80
N ASN A 215 -41.85 -5.04 -11.50
CA ASN A 215 -42.37 -3.79 -10.94
C ASN A 215 -41.65 -2.57 -11.51
N ALA A 216 -40.31 -2.62 -11.59
CA ALA A 216 -39.53 -1.54 -12.19
C ALA A 216 -39.81 -1.32 -13.69
N ARG A 217 -40.34 -2.34 -14.40
CA ARG A 217 -40.82 -2.18 -15.78
C ARG A 217 -42.20 -1.55 -15.84
N ARG A 218 -43.10 -1.93 -14.92
CA ARG A 218 -44.44 -1.34 -14.79
C ARG A 218 -44.38 0.14 -14.39
N GLU A 219 -43.49 0.50 -13.46
CA GLU A 219 -43.29 1.90 -13.05
C GLU A 219 -42.69 2.78 -14.16
N ARG A 220 -42.06 2.18 -15.17
CA ARG A 220 -41.49 2.89 -16.33
C ARG A 220 -42.40 2.94 -17.55
N SER A 221 -43.55 2.27 -17.52
CA SER A 221 -44.53 2.20 -18.62
C SER A 221 -45.68 3.13 -18.30
#